data_AF-A0A842TCL2-F1
#
_entry.id   AF-A0A842TCL2-F1
#
_cell.length_a   1.000
_cell.length_b   1.000
_cell.length_c   1.000
_cell.angle_alpha   90.00
_cell.angle_beta   90.00
_cell.angle_gamma   90.00
#
_symmetry.space_group_name_H-M   'P 1'
#
loop_
_entity.id
_entity.type
_entity.pdbx_description
1 polymer ?
#
loop_
_entity_poly.entity_id
_entity_poly.type
_entity_poly.pdbx_seq_one_letter_code
_entity_poly.pdbx_strand_id
1 'polypeptide(L)'
;MIELTALEHAQIIFLIVNVVTTHIISLYMIFKYKAKKVKELLYVGSAFLSSAIFNYYPFIISYILILFTKNPISEAVVKISFPISFLWIILWIVAYTKLVHQDKRKIILGLAIGFVLIFQIHYWTVFALSPESIGDLVRGYYMNWASFIGLYLLGTMIILLISGFDFSYRAIISEDKLTRLKGKLIATALIFTFLGVLFESIIILHGYWFIIPRSLHILSGIFMYLGFVLPKSIRTKFT
;
A
#
# COMPACT_ATOMS: atom_id res chain seq x y z
N MET A 1 13.25 27.43 10.21
CA MET A 1 14.12 26.29 9.83
C MET A 1 13.69 25.07 10.61
N ILE A 2 13.57 23.92 9.96
CA ILE A 2 13.15 22.67 10.61
C ILE A 2 14.39 21.90 11.08
N GLU A 3 14.44 21.60 12.37
CA GLU A 3 15.38 20.64 12.94
C GLU A 3 14.60 19.40 13.38
N LEU A 4 15.07 18.23 12.95
CA LEU A 4 14.43 16.96 13.24
C LEU A 4 15.04 16.35 14.50
N THR A 5 14.18 15.79 15.34
CA THR A 5 14.59 15.00 16.50
C THR A 5 15.07 13.61 16.06
N ALA A 6 15.85 12.93 16.92
CA ALA A 6 16.31 11.56 16.66
C ALA A 6 15.14 10.59 16.38
N LEU A 7 14.00 10.80 17.03
CA LEU A 7 12.80 10.02 16.82
C LEU A 7 12.21 10.24 15.42
N GLU A 8 12.13 11.49 14.96
CA GLU A 8 11.59 11.82 13.63
C GLU A 8 12.49 11.24 12.53
N HIS A 9 13.81 11.28 12.72
CA HIS A 9 14.75 10.55 11.86
C HIS A 9 14.43 9.05 11.81
N ALA A 10 14.24 8.40 12.97
CA ALA A 10 13.91 6.98 13.03
C ALA A 10 12.61 6.66 12.28
N GLN A 11 11.54 7.44 12.48
CA GLN A 11 10.26 7.25 11.80
C GLN A 11 10.41 7.27 10.27
N ILE A 12 11.17 8.22 9.74
CA ILE A 12 11.36 8.36 8.29
C ILE A 12 12.31 7.30 7.74
N ILE A 13 13.33 6.89 8.49
CA ILE A 13 14.20 5.76 8.11
C ILE A 13 13.38 4.48 7.97
N PHE A 14 12.50 4.18 8.93
CA PHE A 14 11.60 3.02 8.83
C PHE A 14 10.62 3.13 7.64
N LEU A 15 10.15 4.34 7.33
CA LEU A 15 9.38 4.59 6.11
C LEU A 15 10.18 4.28 4.84
N ILE A 16 11.43 4.76 4.76
CA ILE A 16 12.32 4.50 3.62
C ILE A 16 12.57 3.00 3.48
N VAL A 17 12.88 2.29 4.56
CA VAL A 17 13.09 0.83 4.55
C VAL A 17 11.84 0.12 4.05
N ASN A 18 10.66 0.53 4.51
CA ASN A 18 9.39 -0.01 4.03
C ASN A 18 9.23 0.20 2.52
N VAL A 19 9.40 1.44 2.03
CA VAL A 19 9.26 1.78 0.60
C VAL A 19 10.26 1.03 -0.26
N VAL A 20 11.53 0.96 0.15
CA VAL A 20 12.59 0.24 -0.57
C VAL A 20 12.26 -1.25 -0.65
N THR A 21 11.82 -1.85 0.47
CA THR A 21 11.41 -3.26 0.49
C THR A 21 10.23 -3.51 -0.44
N THR A 22 9.21 -2.65 -0.41
CA THR A 22 8.07 -2.74 -1.34
C THR A 22 8.51 -2.59 -2.79
N HIS A 23 9.45 -1.69 -3.10
CA HIS A 23 9.98 -1.52 -4.47
C HIS A 23 10.69 -2.76 -4.96
N ILE A 24 11.62 -3.30 -4.17
CA ILE A 24 12.37 -4.51 -4.53
C ILE A 24 11.40 -5.65 -4.84
N ILE A 25 10.43 -5.89 -3.95
CA ILE A 25 9.44 -6.94 -4.08
C ILE A 25 8.54 -6.73 -5.31
N SER A 26 8.05 -5.51 -5.51
CA SER A 26 7.16 -5.16 -6.61
C SER A 26 7.85 -5.27 -7.97
N LEU A 27 9.05 -4.70 -8.09
CA LEU A 27 9.88 -4.80 -9.30
C LEU A 27 10.22 -6.25 -9.60
N TYR A 28 10.58 -7.02 -8.58
CA TYR A 28 10.84 -8.44 -8.76
C TYR A 28 9.62 -9.19 -9.31
N MET A 29 8.42 -8.95 -8.80
CA MET A 29 7.18 -9.54 -9.34
C MET A 29 6.94 -9.13 -10.80
N ILE A 30 7.13 -7.84 -11.14
CA ILE A 30 7.01 -7.31 -12.51
C ILE A 30 8.05 -7.95 -13.45
N PHE A 31 9.30 -8.11 -13.03
CA PHE A 31 10.33 -8.75 -13.85
C PHE A 31 10.09 -10.25 -13.99
N LYS A 32 9.61 -10.93 -12.95
CA LYS A 32 9.25 -12.35 -13.01
C LYS A 32 8.09 -12.62 -13.97
N TYR A 33 7.18 -11.66 -14.17
CA TYR A 33 6.18 -11.73 -15.25
C TYR A 33 6.83 -11.90 -16.62
N LYS A 34 7.93 -11.20 -16.94
CA LYS A 34 8.59 -11.34 -18.25
C LYS A 34 9.06 -12.78 -18.50
N ALA A 35 9.56 -13.45 -17.45
CA ALA A 35 10.06 -14.82 -17.52
C ALA A 35 8.95 -15.90 -17.47
N LYS A 36 7.84 -15.64 -16.78
CA LYS A 36 6.77 -16.64 -16.55
C LYS A 36 5.46 -16.39 -17.30
N LYS A 37 5.30 -15.20 -17.89
CA LYS A 37 4.09 -14.71 -18.58
C LYS A 37 2.80 -14.75 -17.73
N VAL A 38 2.94 -14.83 -16.41
CA VAL A 38 1.86 -14.75 -15.41
C VAL A 38 1.52 -13.28 -15.19
N LYS A 39 0.58 -12.74 -15.99
CA LYS A 39 0.17 -11.31 -16.00
C LYS A 39 -0.28 -10.82 -14.62
N GLU A 40 -0.68 -11.72 -13.75
CA GLU A 40 -1.13 -11.46 -12.39
C GLU A 40 0.01 -10.86 -11.55
N LEU A 41 1.26 -11.35 -11.73
CA LEU A 41 2.43 -10.78 -11.07
C LEU A 41 2.72 -9.35 -11.53
N LEU A 42 2.43 -9.03 -12.79
CA LEU A 42 2.55 -7.66 -13.31
C LEU A 42 1.54 -6.75 -12.62
N TYR A 43 0.27 -7.14 -12.53
CA TYR A 43 -0.77 -6.29 -11.92
C TYR A 43 -0.57 -6.13 -10.41
N VAL A 44 -0.27 -7.21 -9.68
CA VAL A 44 0.01 -7.16 -8.24
C VAL A 44 1.26 -6.33 -7.95
N GLY A 45 2.36 -6.58 -8.67
CA GLY A 45 3.58 -5.80 -8.53
C GLY A 45 3.36 -4.33 -8.86
N SER A 46 2.60 -4.02 -9.91
CA SER A 46 2.29 -2.63 -10.27
C SER A 46 1.41 -1.95 -9.23
N ALA A 47 0.42 -2.66 -8.66
CA ALA A 47 -0.42 -2.13 -7.58
C ALA A 47 0.43 -1.73 -6.37
N PHE A 48 1.31 -2.60 -5.89
CA PHE A 48 2.18 -2.28 -4.75
C PHE A 48 3.23 -1.21 -5.06
N LEU A 49 3.79 -1.21 -6.27
CA LEU A 49 4.71 -0.17 -6.70
C LEU A 49 4.04 1.19 -6.71
N SER A 50 2.86 1.31 -7.35
CA SER A 50 2.09 2.55 -7.39
C SER A 50 1.69 3.02 -5.99
N SER A 51 1.25 2.09 -5.13
CA SER A 51 0.92 2.41 -3.74
C SER A 51 2.13 3.01 -3.01
N ALA A 52 3.32 2.41 -3.16
CA ALA A 52 4.52 2.89 -2.49
C ALA A 52 4.98 4.27 -3.02
N ILE A 53 4.89 4.50 -4.33
CA ILE A 53 5.29 5.76 -4.95
C ILE A 53 4.40 6.89 -4.46
N PHE A 54 3.09 6.79 -4.67
CA PHE A 54 2.19 7.91 -4.46
C PHE A 54 1.85 8.17 -2.99
N ASN A 55 1.91 7.17 -2.11
CA ASN A 55 1.63 7.37 -0.68
C ASN A 55 2.81 7.94 0.11
N TYR A 56 4.05 7.67 -0.31
CA TYR A 56 5.20 7.85 0.58
C TYR A 56 6.32 8.73 0.03
N TYR A 57 6.45 8.87 -1.30
CA TYR A 57 7.53 9.68 -1.88
C TYR A 57 7.48 11.16 -1.48
N PRO A 58 6.32 11.84 -1.39
CA PRO A 58 6.29 13.23 -0.94
C PRO A 58 6.96 13.42 0.42
N PHE A 59 6.77 12.49 1.35
CA PHE A 59 7.38 12.54 2.69
C PHE A 59 8.88 12.23 2.66
N ILE A 60 9.33 11.26 1.84
CA ILE A 60 10.75 10.95 1.68
C ILE A 60 11.50 12.11 1.03
N ILE A 61 10.93 12.70 -0.04
CA ILE A 61 11.50 13.86 -0.72
C ILE A 61 11.58 15.04 0.26
N SER A 62 10.50 15.28 1.01
CA SER A 62 10.48 16.36 2.00
C SER A 62 11.54 16.19 3.08
N TYR A 63 11.73 14.96 3.58
CA TYR A 63 12.79 14.64 4.53
C TYR A 63 14.18 14.97 3.98
N ILE A 64 14.47 14.53 2.74
CA ILE A 64 15.73 14.84 2.08
C ILE A 64 15.93 16.36 1.97
N LEU A 65 14.90 17.10 1.56
CA LEU A 65 14.96 18.57 1.49
C LEU A 65 15.21 19.22 2.85
N ILE A 66 14.59 18.74 3.93
CA ILE A 66 14.83 19.22 5.29
C ILE A 66 16.29 19.01 5.69
N LEU A 67 16.90 17.86 5.36
CA LEU A 67 18.30 17.58 5.68
C LEU A 67 19.26 18.58 5.04
N PHE A 68 19.05 18.92 3.76
CA PHE A 68 19.98 19.76 2.99
C PHE A 68 19.66 21.26 3.05
N THR A 69 18.38 21.62 3.10
CA THR A 69 17.93 23.02 2.93
C THR A 69 17.22 23.57 4.15
N LYS A 70 16.93 22.73 5.15
CA LYS A 70 16.07 23.04 6.32
C LYS A 70 14.64 23.47 5.97
N ASN A 71 14.23 23.26 4.71
CA ASN A 71 12.90 23.53 4.18
C ASN A 71 12.27 22.23 3.66
N PRO A 72 11.00 21.96 3.97
CA PRO A 72 10.27 20.81 3.43
C PRO A 72 9.79 21.07 2.01
N ILE A 73 9.21 20.03 1.39
CA ILE A 73 8.36 20.22 0.21
C ILE A 73 7.14 21.10 0.57
N SER A 74 6.57 21.81 -0.39
CA SER A 74 5.36 22.58 -0.14
C SER A 74 4.18 21.66 0.15
N GLU A 75 3.35 22.06 1.11
CA GLU A 75 2.14 21.32 1.47
C GLU A 75 1.19 21.12 0.29
N ALA A 76 1.11 22.11 -0.60
CA ALA A 76 0.34 22.03 -1.84
C ALA A 76 0.75 20.84 -2.71
N VAL A 77 2.06 20.55 -2.84
CA VAL A 77 2.54 19.39 -3.61
C VAL A 77 2.11 18.08 -2.98
N VAL A 78 2.16 17.98 -1.64
CA VAL A 78 1.69 16.79 -0.92
C VAL A 78 0.19 16.58 -1.18
N LYS A 79 -0.63 17.63 -1.01
CA LYS A 79 -2.08 17.58 -1.24
C LYS A 79 -2.44 17.22 -2.70
N ILE A 80 -1.78 17.83 -3.68
CA ILE A 80 -2.05 17.53 -5.10
C ILE A 80 -1.67 16.08 -5.47
N SER A 81 -0.59 15.55 -4.90
CA SER A 81 -0.11 14.20 -5.23
C SER A 81 -0.94 13.09 -4.60
N PHE A 82 -1.56 13.34 -3.44
CA PHE A 82 -2.17 12.32 -2.61
C PHE A 82 -3.31 11.53 -3.29
N PRO A 83 -4.26 12.15 -4.00
CA PRO A 83 -5.37 11.41 -4.60
C PRO A 83 -4.93 10.37 -5.62
N ILE A 84 -3.78 10.57 -6.28
CA ILE A 84 -3.22 9.64 -7.28
C ILE A 84 -2.93 8.28 -6.64
N SER A 85 -2.67 8.25 -5.33
CA SER A 85 -2.37 7.02 -4.63
C SER A 85 -3.52 6.01 -4.73
N PHE A 86 -4.79 6.45 -4.73
CA PHE A 86 -5.94 5.56 -4.77
C PHE A 86 -6.06 4.75 -6.07
N LEU A 87 -5.30 5.07 -7.13
CA LEU A 87 -5.30 4.29 -8.36
C LEU A 87 -4.73 2.87 -8.18
N TRP A 88 -3.94 2.63 -7.13
CA TRP A 88 -3.37 1.30 -6.88
C TRP A 88 -4.44 0.23 -6.65
N ILE A 89 -5.59 0.59 -6.05
CA ILE A 89 -6.67 -0.38 -5.77
C ILE A 89 -7.32 -0.88 -7.06
N ILE A 90 -7.34 -0.07 -8.12
CA ILE A 90 -7.85 -0.46 -9.43
C ILE A 90 -6.95 -1.55 -10.02
N LEU A 91 -5.63 -1.37 -9.95
CA LEU A 91 -4.66 -2.38 -10.40
C LEU A 91 -4.78 -3.68 -9.60
N TRP A 92 -4.98 -3.58 -8.28
CA TRP A 92 -5.24 -4.73 -7.43
C TRP A 92 -6.52 -5.49 -7.85
N ILE A 93 -7.62 -4.77 -8.07
CA ILE A 93 -8.89 -5.37 -8.48
C ILE A 93 -8.81 -5.99 -9.87
N VAL A 94 -8.04 -5.41 -10.79
CA VAL A 94 -7.73 -6.05 -12.08
C VAL A 94 -7.01 -7.37 -11.88
N ALA A 95 -6.02 -7.43 -10.98
CA ALA A 95 -5.32 -8.68 -10.67
C ALA A 95 -6.27 -9.73 -10.08
N TYR A 96 -7.03 -9.34 -9.06
CA TYR A 96 -7.98 -10.18 -8.35
C TYR A 96 -9.06 -10.76 -9.27
N THR A 97 -9.75 -9.90 -10.02
CA THR A 97 -10.83 -10.34 -10.92
C THR A 97 -10.32 -11.28 -12.00
N LYS A 98 -9.08 -11.10 -12.46
CA LYS A 98 -8.48 -12.02 -13.44
C LYS A 98 -8.14 -13.38 -12.83
N LEU A 99 -7.77 -13.43 -11.54
CA LEU A 99 -7.43 -14.65 -10.83
C LEU A 99 -8.66 -15.45 -10.38
N VAL A 100 -9.73 -14.76 -9.99
CA VAL A 100 -10.80 -15.38 -9.20
C VAL A 100 -12.20 -15.26 -9.82
N HIS A 101 -12.57 -14.08 -10.33
CA HIS A 101 -13.93 -13.78 -10.80
C HIS A 101 -13.89 -13.13 -12.19
N GLN A 102 -13.34 -13.87 -13.17
CA GLN A 102 -13.17 -13.35 -14.52
C GLN A 102 -14.52 -13.03 -15.18
N ASP A 103 -15.55 -13.81 -14.86
CA ASP A 103 -16.95 -13.63 -15.27
C ASP A 103 -17.56 -12.34 -14.75
N LYS A 104 -17.28 -11.96 -13.50
CA LYS A 104 -17.82 -10.74 -12.85
C LYS A 104 -16.90 -9.53 -12.95
N ARG A 105 -15.80 -9.64 -13.73
CA ARG A 105 -14.75 -8.60 -13.82
C ARG A 105 -15.30 -7.21 -14.09
N LYS A 106 -16.21 -7.05 -15.05
CA LYS A 106 -16.77 -5.73 -15.43
C LYS A 106 -17.50 -5.07 -14.26
N ILE A 107 -18.28 -5.84 -13.52
CA ILE A 107 -19.07 -5.35 -12.39
C ILE A 107 -18.15 -4.97 -11.23
N ILE A 108 -17.25 -5.88 -10.82
CA ILE A 108 -16.34 -5.64 -9.68
C ILE A 108 -15.39 -4.46 -9.98
N LEU A 109 -14.85 -4.39 -11.20
CA LEU A 109 -13.99 -3.28 -11.61
C LEU A 109 -14.78 -1.96 -11.70
N GLY A 110 -16.02 -2.00 -12.21
CA GLY A 110 -16.90 -0.83 -12.25
C GLY A 110 -17.18 -0.28 -10.86
N LEU A 111 -17.47 -1.14 -9.88
CA LEU A 111 -17.65 -0.74 -8.48
C LEU A 111 -16.37 -0.13 -7.88
N ALA A 112 -15.21 -0.74 -8.13
CA ALA A 112 -13.93 -0.22 -7.64
C ALA A 112 -13.59 1.15 -8.26
N ILE A 113 -13.82 1.32 -9.57
CA ILE A 113 -13.66 2.61 -10.26
C ILE A 113 -14.63 3.64 -9.69
N GLY A 114 -15.91 3.28 -9.52
CA GLY A 114 -16.92 4.15 -8.91
C GLY A 114 -16.51 4.62 -7.51
N PHE A 115 -16.02 3.71 -6.66
CA PHE A 115 -15.50 4.05 -5.34
C PHE A 115 -14.34 5.06 -5.41
N VAL A 116 -13.36 4.84 -6.28
CA VAL A 116 -12.23 5.77 -6.47
C VAL A 116 -12.70 7.12 -7.03
N LEU A 117 -13.63 7.13 -7.98
CA LEU A 117 -14.17 8.37 -8.54
C LEU A 117 -14.92 9.20 -7.50
N ILE A 118 -15.74 8.56 -6.65
CA ILE A 118 -16.43 9.24 -5.55
C ILE A 118 -15.42 9.90 -4.61
N PHE A 119 -14.36 9.18 -4.24
CA PHE A 119 -13.28 9.75 -3.43
C PHE A 119 -12.61 10.94 -4.13
N GLN A 120 -12.22 10.79 -5.40
CA GLN A 120 -11.54 11.84 -6.15
C GLN A 120 -12.40 13.10 -6.25
N ILE A 121 -13.68 12.96 -6.63
CA ILE A 121 -14.61 14.09 -6.74
C ILE A 121 -14.75 14.79 -5.39
N HIS A 122 -14.97 14.03 -4.31
CA HIS A 122 -15.09 14.60 -2.98
C HIS A 122 -13.79 15.32 -2.56
N TYR A 123 -12.63 14.68 -2.73
CA TYR A 123 -11.33 15.25 -2.40
C TYR A 123 -11.08 16.56 -3.15
N TRP A 124 -11.26 16.58 -4.47
CA TRP A 124 -11.01 17.77 -5.29
C TRP A 124 -12.02 18.89 -5.02
N THR A 125 -13.26 18.55 -4.63
CA THR A 125 -14.25 19.54 -4.19
C THR A 125 -13.80 20.21 -2.90
N VAL A 126 -13.37 19.43 -1.89
CA VAL A 126 -12.83 19.97 -0.63
C VAL A 126 -11.57 20.78 -0.91
N PHE A 127 -10.65 20.27 -1.75
CA PHE A 127 -9.42 20.97 -2.12
C PHE A 127 -9.69 22.33 -2.76
N ALA A 128 -10.71 22.44 -3.63
CA ALA A 128 -11.03 23.69 -4.31
C ALA A 128 -11.75 24.71 -3.40
N LEU A 129 -12.56 24.25 -2.45
CA LEU A 129 -13.37 25.12 -1.59
C LEU A 129 -12.66 25.53 -0.30
N SER A 130 -11.87 24.62 0.29
CA SER A 130 -11.21 24.79 1.59
C SER A 130 -10.00 23.83 1.67
N PRO A 131 -8.85 24.17 1.04
CA PRO A 131 -7.65 23.33 1.04
C PRO A 131 -7.16 22.94 2.44
N GLU A 132 -7.37 23.80 3.44
CA GLU A 132 -7.07 23.56 4.85
C GLU A 132 -7.87 22.39 5.45
N SER A 133 -9.07 22.13 4.96
CA SER A 133 -9.93 21.03 5.44
C SER A 133 -9.43 19.63 5.06
N ILE A 134 -8.39 19.52 4.24
CA ILE A 134 -7.77 18.23 3.87
C ILE A 134 -6.80 17.73 4.95
N GLY A 135 -6.25 18.63 5.75
CA GLY A 135 -5.23 18.35 6.75
C GLY A 135 -3.99 19.22 6.60
N ASP A 136 -3.05 19.05 7.53
CA ASP A 136 -1.87 19.91 7.67
C ASP A 136 -0.56 19.12 7.61
N LEU A 137 0.46 19.70 6.96
CA LEU A 137 1.80 19.11 6.90
C LEU A 137 2.57 19.40 8.20
N VAL A 138 2.41 18.52 9.18
CA VAL A 138 3.07 18.63 10.48
C VAL A 138 4.57 18.43 10.33
N ARG A 139 5.33 19.42 10.80
CA ARG A 139 6.81 19.41 10.84
C ARG A 139 7.47 19.17 9.48
N GLY A 140 6.72 19.28 8.37
CA GLY A 140 7.24 19.13 7.03
C GLY A 140 7.40 17.70 6.52
N TYR A 141 7.17 16.65 7.32
CA TYR A 141 7.47 15.26 6.91
C TYR A 141 6.31 14.27 7.16
N TYR A 142 5.22 14.71 7.79
CA TYR A 142 4.04 13.88 8.06
C TYR A 142 2.78 14.72 7.88
N MET A 143 1.71 14.10 7.36
CA MET A 143 0.44 14.78 7.15
C MET A 143 -0.58 14.35 8.21
N ASN A 144 -1.14 15.33 8.91
CA ASN A 144 -2.32 15.11 9.75
C ASN A 144 -3.58 15.20 8.88
N TRP A 145 -3.93 14.09 8.24
CA TRP A 145 -5.06 14.04 7.31
C TRP A 145 -6.41 14.21 8.02
N ALA A 146 -7.36 14.84 7.33
CA ALA A 146 -8.74 14.91 7.78
C ALA A 146 -9.39 13.52 7.88
N SER A 147 -10.34 13.36 8.81
CA SER A 147 -10.97 12.07 9.11
C SER A 147 -11.62 11.41 7.90
N PHE A 148 -12.16 12.18 6.95
CA PHE A 148 -12.76 11.61 5.75
C PHE A 148 -11.75 10.83 4.90
N ILE A 149 -10.49 11.29 4.83
CA ILE A 149 -9.40 10.58 4.14
C ILE A 149 -9.15 9.23 4.83
N GLY A 150 -9.12 9.22 6.16
CA GLY A 150 -9.03 8.00 6.96
C GLY A 150 -10.15 7.00 6.63
N LEU A 151 -11.39 7.47 6.47
CA LEU A 151 -12.52 6.62 6.07
C LEU A 151 -12.33 6.01 4.68
N TYR A 152 -11.81 6.78 3.71
CA TYR A 152 -11.52 6.25 2.37
C TYR A 152 -10.37 5.24 2.38
N LEU A 153 -9.31 5.50 3.16
CA LEU A 153 -8.23 4.53 3.36
C LEU A 153 -8.77 3.22 3.96
N LEU A 154 -9.62 3.30 4.99
CA LEU A 154 -10.29 2.14 5.56
C LEU A 154 -11.16 1.41 4.53
N GLY A 155 -11.90 2.15 3.69
CA GLY A 155 -12.66 1.60 2.58
C GLY A 155 -11.80 0.82 1.58
N THR A 156 -10.67 1.39 1.14
CA THR A 156 -9.71 0.66 0.27
C THR A 156 -9.18 -0.59 0.96
N MET A 157 -9.02 -0.54 2.29
CA MET A 157 -8.52 -1.66 3.06
C MET A 157 -9.52 -2.79 3.19
N ILE A 158 -10.80 -2.46 3.38
CA ILE A 158 -11.90 -3.44 3.37
C ILE A 158 -11.96 -4.12 2.00
N ILE A 159 -11.86 -3.35 0.91
CA ILE A 159 -11.83 -3.91 -0.46
C ILE A 159 -10.63 -4.85 -0.62
N LEU A 160 -9.43 -4.44 -0.20
CA LEU A 160 -8.21 -5.25 -0.24
C LEU A 160 -8.38 -6.55 0.56
N LEU A 161 -8.94 -6.47 1.76
CA LEU A 161 -9.15 -7.64 2.62
C LEU A 161 -10.16 -8.62 2.05
N ILE A 162 -11.34 -8.15 1.64
CA ILE A 162 -12.39 -9.04 1.10
C ILE A 162 -11.86 -9.76 -0.14
N SER A 163 -11.30 -9.01 -1.09
CA SER A 163 -10.77 -9.60 -2.33
C SER A 163 -9.53 -10.46 -2.11
N GLY A 164 -8.63 -10.04 -1.23
CA GLY A 164 -7.42 -10.77 -0.89
C GLY A 164 -7.69 -12.06 -0.12
N PHE A 165 -8.65 -12.06 0.82
CA PHE A 165 -9.02 -13.26 1.56
C PHE A 165 -9.78 -14.25 0.69
N ASP A 166 -10.69 -13.82 -0.19
CA ASP A 166 -11.35 -14.74 -1.14
C ASP A 166 -10.32 -15.42 -2.06
N PHE A 167 -9.37 -14.65 -2.59
CA PHE A 167 -8.25 -15.19 -3.35
C PHE A 167 -7.40 -16.18 -2.53
N SER A 168 -7.02 -15.81 -1.32
CA SER A 168 -6.19 -16.63 -0.44
C SER A 168 -6.90 -17.91 -0.01
N TYR A 169 -8.19 -17.83 0.29
CA TYR A 169 -9.03 -18.95 0.69
C TYR A 169 -9.08 -20.02 -0.40
N ARG A 170 -9.33 -19.62 -1.65
CA ARG A 170 -9.33 -20.53 -2.81
C ARG A 170 -7.99 -21.20 -3.02
N ALA A 171 -6.88 -20.47 -2.80
CA ALA A 171 -5.56 -21.07 -2.85
C ALA A 171 -5.33 -22.08 -1.70
N ILE A 172 -5.81 -21.79 -0.49
CA ILE A 172 -5.69 -22.67 0.69
C ILE A 172 -6.43 -24.00 0.49
N ILE A 173 -7.64 -23.98 -0.08
CA ILE A 173 -8.42 -25.21 -0.30
C ILE A 173 -7.98 -26.02 -1.54
N SER A 174 -6.99 -25.53 -2.29
CA SER A 174 -6.44 -26.25 -3.44
C SER A 174 -5.81 -27.59 -3.02
N GLU A 175 -5.94 -28.61 -3.88
CA GLU A 175 -5.30 -29.92 -3.71
C GLU A 175 -3.76 -29.83 -3.79
N ASP A 176 -3.24 -28.88 -4.58
CA ASP A 176 -1.81 -28.65 -4.70
C ASP A 176 -1.22 -28.03 -3.42
N LYS A 177 -0.31 -28.77 -2.77
CA LYS A 177 0.34 -28.36 -1.52
C LYS A 177 1.06 -27.02 -1.64
N LEU A 178 1.68 -26.74 -2.79
CA LEU A 178 2.39 -25.48 -3.01
C LEU A 178 1.42 -24.30 -3.10
N THR A 179 0.32 -24.45 -3.83
CA THR A 179 -0.74 -23.44 -3.92
C THR A 179 -1.38 -23.17 -2.56
N ARG A 180 -1.60 -24.23 -1.76
CA ARG A 180 -2.07 -24.10 -0.38
C ARG A 180 -1.13 -23.27 0.50
N LEU A 181 0.18 -23.53 0.44
CA LEU A 181 1.17 -22.76 1.18
C LEU A 181 1.15 -21.28 0.76
N LYS A 182 1.09 -21.01 -0.55
CA LYS A 182 0.99 -19.64 -1.07
C LYS A 182 -0.24 -18.91 -0.53
N GLY A 183 -1.40 -19.56 -0.54
CA GLY A 183 -2.64 -18.99 0.01
C GLY A 183 -2.50 -18.59 1.48
N LYS A 184 -1.86 -19.45 2.31
CA LYS A 184 -1.59 -19.14 3.73
C LYS A 184 -0.68 -17.91 3.87
N LEU A 185 0.41 -17.85 3.11
CA LEU A 185 1.35 -16.71 3.16
C LEU A 185 0.68 -15.40 2.76
N ILE A 186 -0.19 -15.41 1.74
CA ILE A 186 -0.91 -14.22 1.28
C ILE A 186 -1.94 -13.78 2.32
N ALA A 187 -2.68 -14.72 2.93
CA ALA A 187 -3.59 -14.42 4.03
C ALA A 187 -2.85 -13.77 5.22
N THR A 188 -1.69 -14.30 5.61
CA THR A 188 -0.84 -13.70 6.66
C THR A 188 -0.37 -12.30 6.28
N ALA A 189 0.03 -12.08 5.03
CA ALA A 189 0.42 -10.75 4.55
C ALA A 189 -0.74 -9.76 4.69
N LEU A 190 -1.95 -10.14 4.28
CA LEU A 190 -3.15 -9.30 4.37
C LEU A 190 -3.49 -8.92 5.81
N ILE A 191 -3.36 -9.86 6.75
CA ILE A 191 -3.54 -9.58 8.19
C ILE A 191 -2.53 -8.53 8.66
N PHE A 192 -1.25 -8.67 8.32
CA PHE A 192 -0.24 -7.68 8.69
C PHE A 192 -0.48 -6.33 8.05
N THR A 193 -0.87 -6.27 6.77
CA THR A 193 -1.24 -5.00 6.14
C THR A 193 -2.41 -4.36 6.89
N PHE A 194 -3.45 -5.13 7.21
CA PHE A 194 -4.64 -4.64 7.91
C PHE A 194 -4.29 -4.07 9.27
N LEU A 195 -3.53 -4.81 10.07
CA LEU A 195 -3.07 -4.31 11.35
C LEU A 195 -2.24 -3.04 11.16
N GLY A 196 -1.30 -3.00 10.19
CA GLY A 196 -0.52 -1.80 9.89
C GLY A 196 -1.38 -0.56 9.62
N VAL A 197 -2.36 -0.66 8.72
CA VAL A 197 -3.29 0.45 8.42
C VAL A 197 -4.21 0.77 9.60
N LEU A 198 -4.65 -0.23 10.36
CA LEU A 198 -5.48 -0.02 11.55
C LEU A 198 -4.73 0.80 12.60
N PHE A 199 -3.45 0.47 12.84
CA PHE A 199 -2.56 1.24 13.71
C PHE A 199 -2.38 2.67 13.19
N GLU A 200 -2.19 2.86 11.87
CA GLU A 200 -2.04 4.19 11.26
C GLU A 200 -3.33 5.03 11.26
N SER A 201 -4.51 4.40 11.21
CA SER A 201 -5.79 5.11 11.04
C SER A 201 -6.53 5.39 12.34
N ILE A 202 -6.39 4.53 13.35
CA ILE A 202 -7.14 4.65 14.62
C ILE A 202 -6.29 5.29 15.71
N ILE A 203 -5.01 4.95 15.75
CA ILE A 203 -4.13 5.40 16.82
C ILE A 203 -3.40 6.62 16.27
N ILE A 204 -3.56 7.77 16.94
CA ILE A 204 -2.65 8.89 16.71
C ILE A 204 -1.29 8.43 17.24
N LEU A 205 -0.47 7.90 16.34
CA LEU A 205 0.82 7.34 16.71
C LEU A 205 1.70 8.51 17.13
N HIS A 206 2.11 8.50 18.40
CA HIS A 206 3.13 9.41 18.91
C HIS A 206 4.38 8.59 19.23
N GLY A 207 5.55 9.21 19.16
CA GLY A 207 6.73 8.52 19.66
C GLY A 207 7.16 7.33 18.79
N TYR A 208 7.65 6.31 19.48
CA TYR A 208 8.11 5.04 18.92
C TYR A 208 6.98 4.15 18.37
N TRP A 209 5.72 4.47 18.65
CA TRP A 209 4.56 3.69 18.17
C TRP A 209 4.48 3.65 16.64
N PHE A 210 5.05 4.64 15.95
CA PHE A 210 5.19 4.66 14.48
C PHE A 210 6.04 3.51 13.91
N ILE A 211 6.91 2.88 14.70
CA ILE A 211 7.77 1.78 14.23
C ILE A 211 6.95 0.51 13.98
N ILE A 212 5.88 0.31 14.75
CA ILE A 212 5.04 -0.89 14.70
C ILE A 212 4.35 -1.06 13.33
N PRO A 213 3.55 -0.10 12.82
CA PRO A 213 2.89 -0.27 11.53
C PRO A 213 3.90 -0.41 10.39
N ARG A 214 5.04 0.29 10.43
CA ARG A 214 6.09 0.12 9.40
C ARG A 214 6.66 -1.29 9.40
N SER A 215 6.92 -1.85 10.58
CA SER A 215 7.37 -3.24 10.72
C SER A 215 6.33 -4.23 10.19
N LEU A 216 5.05 -4.00 10.49
CA LEU A 216 3.94 -4.80 9.96
C LEU A 216 3.85 -4.72 8.43
N HIS A 217 4.03 -3.55 7.83
CA HIS A 217 4.05 -3.40 6.37
C HIS A 217 5.26 -4.09 5.72
N ILE A 218 6.44 -4.02 6.33
CA ILE A 218 7.63 -4.74 5.86
C ILE A 218 7.38 -6.25 5.89
N LEU A 219 6.88 -6.77 7.02
CA LEU A 219 6.54 -8.19 7.15
C LEU A 219 5.49 -8.60 6.12
N SER A 220 4.42 -7.81 5.97
CA SER A 220 3.40 -8.03 4.95
C SER A 220 4.03 -8.13 3.56
N GLY A 221 4.89 -7.19 3.17
CA GLY A 221 5.60 -7.22 1.90
C GLY A 221 6.36 -8.53 1.70
N ILE A 222 7.12 -8.97 2.70
CA ILE A 222 7.86 -10.25 2.68
C ILE A 222 6.92 -11.43 2.47
N PHE A 223 5.84 -11.54 3.26
CA PHE A 223 4.87 -12.63 3.13
C PHE A 223 4.16 -12.61 1.78
N MET A 224 3.86 -11.43 1.26
CA MET A 224 3.25 -11.24 -0.06
C MET A 224 4.19 -11.71 -1.17
N TYR A 225 5.48 -11.35 -1.09
CA TYR A 225 6.51 -11.86 -1.97
C TYR A 225 6.57 -13.40 -1.94
N LEU A 226 6.67 -14.00 -0.75
CA LEU A 226 6.73 -15.45 -0.61
C LEU A 226 5.48 -16.12 -1.17
N GLY A 227 4.31 -15.53 -0.94
CA GLY A 227 3.01 -16.00 -1.43
C GLY A 227 2.90 -16.00 -2.96
N PHE A 228 3.25 -14.91 -3.63
CA PHE A 228 3.14 -14.85 -5.10
C PHE A 228 4.29 -15.55 -5.82
N VAL A 229 5.51 -15.39 -5.33
CA VAL A 229 6.73 -15.81 -6.02
C VAL A 229 7.11 -17.25 -5.68
N LEU A 230 7.04 -17.61 -4.39
CA LEU A 230 7.56 -18.81 -3.76
C LEU A 230 8.95 -19.25 -4.29
N PRO A 231 10.06 -18.75 -3.70
CA PRO A 231 11.42 -19.06 -4.18
C PRO A 231 11.72 -20.56 -4.15
N LYS A 232 12.63 -21.00 -5.04
CA LYS A 232 12.96 -22.43 -5.23
C LYS A 232 13.37 -23.11 -3.92
N SER A 233 14.14 -22.43 -3.08
CA SER A 233 14.64 -22.94 -1.79
C SER A 233 13.53 -23.31 -0.80
N ILE A 234 12.37 -22.66 -0.89
CA ILE A 234 11.19 -23.02 -0.09
C ILE A 234 10.43 -24.14 -0.80
N ARG A 235 10.26 -24.03 -2.12
CA ARG A 235 9.51 -24.99 -2.94
C ARG A 235 10.02 -26.43 -2.77
N THR A 236 11.34 -26.64 -2.79
CA THR A 236 11.95 -27.97 -2.68
C THR A 236 11.67 -28.69 -1.37
N LYS A 237 11.26 -27.98 -0.31
CA LYS A 237 10.90 -28.58 0.99
C LYS A 237 9.46 -29.12 1.03
N PHE A 238 8.65 -28.83 0.01
CA PHE A 238 7.23 -29.19 -0.06
C PHE A 238 6.87 -29.98 -1.32
N THR A 239 7.88 -30.43 -2.07
CA THR A 239 7.78 -31.37 -3.21
C THR A 239 8.29 -32.71 -2.72
#